data_AF-A0A640VMW4-F1
#
_entry.id   AF-A0A640VMW4-F1
#
_cell.length_a   1.000
_cell.length_b   1.000
_cell.length_c   1.000
_cell.angle_alpha   90.00
_cell.angle_beta   90.00
_cell.angle_gamma   90.00
#
_symmetry.space_group_name_H-M   'P 1'
#
loop_
_entity.id
_entity.type
_entity.pdbx_description
1 polymer ?
#
loop_
_entity_poly.entity_id
_entity_poly.type
_entity_poly.pdbx_seq_one_letter_code
_entity_poly.pdbx_strand_id
1 'polypeptide(L)'
;MSSTEYTPPKVWTWDEDSGGTWASTNRPIAGATHDKELPVGKHPLQLYSLATPNGQKVTIMLEELLALGHDGAEYDAWLIRIGEGEQFGSGFVEINPNSKIPAMFDKDTGLRVFESASILMYLAEKFDNTFLPTELKARTECLNWLFWLQGSAPYLGGGFGHFYAYAPFKQEYPINRFAMETKRQLDVLDRHLADHEYLAGDTYTIADMVTWPWYGRTARGESYDAGEFLSVHEYTNVIRWEKQIGARPAVQRGVMVNRTSGPLDGQLHERHDASDFDTKTQDKIGEKA
;
A
#
# COMPACT_ATOMS: atom_id res chain seq x y z
N MET A 1 -21.14 -4.62 -37.62
CA MET A 1 -22.18 -4.94 -36.62
C MET A 1 -22.38 -3.69 -35.79
N SER A 2 -23.60 -3.19 -35.67
CA SER A 2 -23.90 -1.94 -34.96
C SER A 2 -23.61 -2.11 -33.47
N SER A 3 -22.53 -1.51 -32.96
CA SER A 3 -22.39 -1.33 -31.51
C SER A 3 -23.33 -0.20 -31.12
N THR A 4 -24.45 -0.53 -30.48
CA THR A 4 -25.28 0.49 -29.85
C THR A 4 -24.45 1.15 -28.76
N GLU A 5 -24.17 2.44 -28.94
CA GLU A 5 -23.45 3.26 -27.96
C GLU A 5 -24.20 3.26 -26.61
N TYR A 6 -23.47 3.01 -25.51
CA TYR A 6 -24.05 3.03 -24.18
C TYR A 6 -24.52 4.45 -23.82
N THR A 7 -25.76 4.57 -23.37
CA THR A 7 -26.31 5.84 -22.86
C THR A 7 -26.51 5.73 -21.35
N PRO A 8 -25.73 6.45 -20.52
CA PRO A 8 -25.92 6.45 -19.08
C PRO A 8 -27.36 6.85 -18.70
N PRO A 9 -27.99 6.19 -17.72
CA PRO A 9 -29.30 6.60 -17.24
C PRO A 9 -29.23 7.96 -16.54
N LYS A 10 -30.36 8.67 -16.44
CA LYS A 10 -30.44 9.95 -15.72
C LYS A 10 -30.06 9.83 -14.23
N VAL A 11 -30.35 8.68 -13.64
CA VAL A 11 -30.01 8.31 -12.27
C VAL A 11 -29.38 6.94 -12.33
N TRP A 12 -28.17 6.82 -11.78
CA TRP A 12 -27.48 5.54 -11.70
C TRP A 12 -28.15 4.63 -10.66
N THR A 13 -28.25 3.35 -10.99
CA THR A 13 -28.83 2.29 -10.16
C THR A 13 -27.86 1.10 -10.10
N TRP A 14 -27.88 0.37 -8.98
CA TRP A 14 -27.03 -0.81 -8.79
C TRP A 14 -27.79 -2.06 -9.22
N ASP A 15 -27.92 -2.24 -10.54
CA ASP A 15 -28.79 -3.26 -11.13
C ASP A 15 -28.06 -4.56 -11.51
N GLU A 16 -26.73 -4.52 -11.61
CA GLU A 16 -25.86 -5.67 -11.91
C GLU A 16 -24.59 -5.64 -11.05
N ASP A 17 -24.09 -6.81 -10.66
CA ASP A 17 -22.74 -6.93 -10.13
C ASP A 17 -21.76 -6.41 -11.20
N SER A 18 -20.88 -5.48 -10.82
CA SER A 18 -19.92 -4.83 -11.74
C SER A 18 -18.99 -5.78 -12.52
N GLY A 19 -19.04 -7.08 -12.24
CA GLY A 19 -18.18 -8.11 -12.80
C GLY A 19 -16.73 -7.98 -12.32
N GLY A 20 -15.90 -8.96 -12.69
CA GLY A 20 -14.47 -8.95 -12.36
C GLY A 20 -14.13 -9.40 -10.95
N THR A 21 -12.85 -9.35 -10.61
CA THR A 21 -12.26 -9.98 -9.42
C THR A 21 -12.81 -9.47 -8.08
N TRP A 22 -13.30 -8.23 -8.03
CA TRP A 22 -13.71 -7.54 -6.80
C TRP A 22 -15.22 -7.31 -6.67
N ALA A 23 -16.02 -7.94 -7.55
CA ALA A 23 -17.48 -7.76 -7.55
C ALA A 23 -18.13 -8.14 -6.22
N SER A 24 -17.60 -9.14 -5.50
CA SER A 24 -18.14 -9.62 -4.22
C SER A 24 -18.00 -8.64 -3.06
N THR A 25 -17.15 -7.61 -3.18
CA THR A 25 -16.88 -6.67 -2.08
C THR A 25 -17.21 -5.22 -2.42
N ASN A 26 -17.15 -4.82 -3.70
CA ASN A 26 -17.47 -3.45 -4.13
C ASN A 26 -18.97 -3.16 -4.00
N ARG A 27 -19.32 -2.05 -3.34
CA ARG A 27 -20.71 -1.65 -3.08
C ARG A 27 -20.86 -0.12 -3.16
N PRO A 28 -22.07 0.39 -3.49
CA PRO A 28 -22.35 1.83 -3.49
C PRO A 28 -22.62 2.41 -2.10
N ILE A 29 -22.61 1.57 -1.05
CA ILE A 29 -22.85 1.93 0.35
C ILE A 29 -21.67 1.54 1.23
N ALA A 30 -21.43 2.34 2.26
CA ALA A 30 -20.41 2.08 3.28
C ALA A 30 -21.02 1.40 4.53
N GLY A 31 -20.16 1.11 5.51
CA GLY A 31 -20.57 0.59 6.81
C GLY A 31 -20.38 -0.91 6.97
N ALA A 32 -20.57 -1.37 8.21
CA ALA A 32 -20.37 -2.75 8.60
C ALA A 32 -21.41 -3.68 7.95
N THR A 33 -21.01 -4.93 7.72
CA THR A 33 -21.86 -6.00 7.18
C THR A 33 -22.07 -7.15 8.14
N HIS A 34 -21.22 -7.25 9.16
CA HIS A 34 -21.25 -8.28 10.18
C HIS A 34 -20.58 -7.77 11.45
N ASP A 35 -21.02 -8.28 12.59
CA ASP A 35 -20.40 -8.00 13.88
C ASP A 35 -19.12 -8.84 14.01
N LYS A 36 -17.98 -8.17 14.15
CA LYS A 36 -16.67 -8.80 14.35
C LYS A 36 -15.76 -7.81 15.08
N GLU A 37 -15.46 -8.14 16.33
CA GLU A 37 -14.44 -7.46 17.11
C GLU A 37 -13.06 -7.71 16.53
N LEU A 38 -12.19 -6.70 16.60
CA LEU A 38 -10.81 -6.84 16.18
C LEU A 38 -9.94 -7.47 17.29
N PRO A 39 -9.02 -8.38 16.95
CA PRO A 39 -8.07 -8.90 17.92
C PRO A 39 -7.11 -7.81 18.41
N VAL A 40 -6.72 -7.85 19.69
CA VAL A 40 -5.79 -6.90 20.29
C VAL A 40 -4.66 -7.67 20.96
N GLY A 41 -3.42 -7.40 20.56
CA GLY A 41 -2.22 -8.04 21.08
C GLY A 41 -1.52 -7.24 22.17
N LYS A 42 -0.31 -7.68 22.51
CA LYS A 42 0.47 -7.14 23.64
C LYS A 42 1.10 -5.78 23.33
N HIS A 43 1.42 -5.50 22.07
CA HIS A 43 2.23 -4.35 21.66
C HIS A 43 1.44 -3.03 21.68
N PRO A 44 2.10 -1.86 21.73
CA PRO A 44 1.41 -0.57 21.76
C PRO A 44 0.66 -0.28 20.45
N LEU A 45 1.24 -0.62 19.30
CA LEU A 45 0.64 -0.35 18.00
C LEU A 45 -0.09 -1.60 17.48
N GLN A 46 -1.37 -1.46 17.16
CA GLN A 46 -2.21 -2.51 16.59
C GLN A 46 -2.49 -2.17 15.12
N LEU A 47 -1.91 -2.91 14.20
CA LEU A 47 -2.07 -2.75 12.75
C LEU A 47 -3.02 -3.82 12.21
N TYR A 48 -4.00 -3.40 11.41
CA TYR A 48 -4.94 -4.27 10.70
C TYR A 48 -4.76 -4.05 9.21
N SER A 49 -4.16 -5.03 8.52
CA SER A 49 -3.59 -4.79 7.20
C SER A 49 -3.49 -6.03 6.31
N LEU A 50 -3.00 -5.82 5.10
CA LEU A 50 -2.66 -6.83 4.09
C LEU A 50 -1.47 -6.31 3.30
N ALA A 51 -0.54 -7.18 2.88
CA ALA A 51 0.68 -6.81 2.12
C ALA A 51 0.43 -6.39 0.66
N THR A 52 -0.60 -5.58 0.44
CA THR A 52 -0.69 -4.71 -0.73
C THR A 52 0.39 -3.63 -0.65
N PRO A 53 0.68 -2.91 -1.76
CA PRO A 53 1.54 -1.74 -1.70
C PRO A 53 1.16 -0.73 -0.60
N ASN A 54 -0.12 -0.59 -0.23
CA ASN A 54 -0.52 0.31 0.84
C ASN A 54 -0.18 -0.20 2.24
N GLY A 55 -0.35 -1.51 2.50
CA GLY A 55 0.01 -2.11 3.79
C GLY A 55 1.52 -2.12 4.02
N GLN A 56 2.28 -2.42 2.96
CA GLN A 56 3.75 -2.46 3.00
C GLN A 56 4.36 -1.12 3.44
N LYS A 57 3.76 0.02 3.11
CA LYS A 57 4.24 1.35 3.57
C LYS A 57 4.40 1.38 5.09
N VAL A 58 3.38 0.88 5.79
CA VAL A 58 3.28 0.96 7.24
C VAL A 58 4.21 -0.04 7.91
N THR A 59 4.24 -1.29 7.43
CA THR A 59 5.12 -2.32 7.99
C THR A 59 6.59 -1.98 7.74
N ILE A 60 6.93 -1.38 6.59
CA ILE A 60 8.27 -0.84 6.35
C ILE A 60 8.60 0.27 7.35
N MET A 61 7.71 1.25 7.54
CA MET A 61 7.95 2.34 8.51
C MET A 61 8.19 1.80 9.93
N LEU A 62 7.37 0.83 10.38
CA LEU A 62 7.52 0.22 11.70
C LEU A 62 8.85 -0.53 11.84
N GLU A 63 9.22 -1.33 10.83
CA GLU A 63 10.51 -2.04 10.83
C GLU A 63 11.73 -1.09 10.75
N GLU A 64 11.60 0.05 10.09
CA GLU A 64 12.62 1.10 10.03
C GLU A 64 12.79 1.79 11.39
N LEU A 65 11.68 2.10 12.07
CA LEU A 65 11.71 2.64 13.43
C LEU A 65 12.32 1.67 14.44
N LEU A 66 11.95 0.39 14.37
CA LEU A 66 12.54 -0.66 15.20
C LEU A 66 14.04 -0.82 14.93
N ALA A 67 14.47 -0.73 13.67
CA ALA A 67 15.89 -0.77 13.32
C ALA A 67 16.70 0.41 13.90
N LEU A 68 16.05 1.53 14.18
CA LEU A 68 16.63 2.70 14.86
C LEU A 68 16.55 2.61 16.40
N GLY A 69 15.98 1.53 16.96
CA GLY A 69 15.87 1.33 18.41
C GLY A 69 14.68 2.03 19.05
N HIS A 70 13.67 2.42 18.28
CA HIS A 70 12.41 2.93 18.84
C HIS A 70 11.53 1.76 19.32
N ASP A 71 11.77 1.26 20.54
CA ASP A 71 11.00 0.14 21.11
C ASP A 71 9.49 0.40 21.18
N GLY A 72 9.07 1.67 21.28
CA GLY A 72 7.65 2.05 21.22
C GLY A 72 6.97 1.80 19.86
N ALA A 73 7.74 1.46 18.82
CA ALA A 73 7.24 1.09 17.50
C ALA A 73 6.91 -0.41 17.39
N GLU A 74 7.09 -1.19 18.46
CA GLU A 74 6.64 -2.58 18.51
C GLU A 74 5.14 -2.68 18.20
N TYR A 75 4.76 -3.68 17.40
CA TYR A 75 3.43 -3.74 16.81
C TYR A 75 2.90 -5.16 16.64
N ASP A 76 1.58 -5.30 16.74
CA ASP A 76 0.85 -6.48 16.29
C ASP A 76 0.25 -6.19 14.92
N ALA A 77 0.61 -6.94 13.88
CA ALA A 77 0.06 -6.81 12.53
C ALA A 77 -0.89 -7.96 12.21
N TRP A 78 -2.18 -7.70 12.40
CA TRP A 78 -3.27 -8.61 12.14
C TRP A 78 -3.66 -8.62 10.66
N LEU A 79 -3.85 -9.82 10.12
CA LEU A 79 -4.20 -10.01 8.73
C LEU A 79 -5.68 -9.67 8.48
N ILE A 80 -5.94 -8.85 7.45
CA ILE A 80 -7.28 -8.51 6.96
C ILE A 80 -7.40 -8.94 5.50
N ARG A 81 -8.11 -10.04 5.26
CA ARG A 81 -8.35 -10.63 3.94
C ARG A 81 -9.41 -9.82 3.19
N ILE A 82 -8.96 -8.80 2.45
CA ILE A 82 -9.89 -7.88 1.77
C ILE A 82 -10.79 -8.52 0.70
N GLY A 83 -10.38 -9.67 0.15
CA GLY A 83 -11.18 -10.46 -0.80
C GLY A 83 -12.32 -11.23 -0.13
N GLU A 84 -12.25 -11.42 1.18
CA GLU A 84 -13.27 -12.10 2.00
C GLU A 84 -14.18 -11.10 2.73
N GLY A 85 -13.95 -9.79 2.55
CA GLY A 85 -14.80 -8.75 3.13
C GLY A 85 -14.54 -8.44 4.61
N GLU A 86 -13.41 -8.88 5.18
CA GLU A 86 -13.06 -8.65 6.59
C GLU A 86 -12.99 -7.15 6.96
N GLN A 87 -12.67 -6.28 6.00
CA GLN A 87 -12.67 -4.82 6.15
C GLN A 87 -14.06 -4.24 6.42
N PHE A 88 -15.14 -5.03 6.31
CA PHE A 88 -16.51 -4.62 6.61
C PHE A 88 -17.02 -5.17 7.94
N GLY A 89 -16.17 -5.75 8.79
CA GLY A 89 -16.53 -6.11 10.17
C GLY A 89 -16.71 -4.86 11.04
N SER A 90 -17.60 -4.92 12.03
CA SER A 90 -17.89 -3.80 12.93
C SER A 90 -16.64 -3.14 13.51
N GLY A 91 -15.72 -3.93 14.09
CA GLY A 91 -14.48 -3.40 14.67
C GLY A 91 -13.55 -2.75 13.64
N PHE A 92 -13.47 -3.28 12.41
CA PHE A 92 -12.67 -2.64 11.36
C PHE A 92 -13.25 -1.29 10.94
N VAL A 93 -14.57 -1.21 10.79
CA VAL A 93 -15.28 0.03 10.44
C VAL A 93 -15.14 1.09 11.54
N GLU A 94 -15.09 0.68 12.81
CA GLU A 94 -14.80 1.57 13.94
C GLU A 94 -13.40 2.19 13.87
N ILE A 95 -12.38 1.48 13.36
CA ILE A 95 -11.05 2.06 13.17
C ILE A 95 -10.97 2.86 11.85
N ASN A 96 -11.55 2.33 10.77
CA ASN A 96 -11.59 3.01 9.49
C ASN A 96 -12.99 2.95 8.85
N PRO A 97 -13.77 4.06 8.87
CA PRO A 97 -15.10 4.09 8.29
C PRO A 97 -15.08 3.96 6.75
N ASN A 98 -13.92 4.15 6.11
CA ASN A 98 -13.70 3.93 4.67
C ASN A 98 -13.54 2.43 4.32
N SER A 99 -13.44 1.54 5.31
CA SER A 99 -13.28 0.09 5.10
C SER A 99 -12.11 -0.26 4.16
N LYS A 100 -10.94 0.37 4.37
CA LYS A 100 -9.70 0.04 3.63
C LYS A 100 -8.53 -0.18 4.57
N ILE A 101 -7.68 -1.13 4.21
CA ILE A 101 -6.37 -1.30 4.82
C ILE A 101 -5.36 -0.30 4.24
N PRO A 102 -4.26 0.00 4.95
CA PRO A 102 -4.02 -0.30 6.36
C PRO A 102 -4.84 0.63 7.29
N ALA A 103 -5.14 0.12 8.48
CA ALA A 103 -5.71 0.87 9.60
C ALA A 103 -4.98 0.51 10.89
N MET A 104 -4.74 1.47 11.77
CA MET A 104 -3.95 1.30 12.98
C MET A 104 -4.67 1.87 14.21
N PHE A 105 -4.47 1.26 15.36
CA PHE A 105 -4.84 1.79 16.66
C PHE A 105 -3.60 1.88 17.55
N ASP A 106 -3.33 3.06 18.10
CA ASP A 106 -2.27 3.28 19.07
C ASP A 106 -2.86 3.20 20.48
N LYS A 107 -2.49 2.15 21.23
CA LYS A 107 -2.99 1.91 22.60
C LYS A 107 -2.46 2.92 23.62
N ASP A 108 -1.31 3.55 23.36
CA ASP A 108 -0.76 4.54 24.28
C ASP A 108 -1.56 5.84 24.25
N THR A 109 -2.03 6.23 23.07
CA THR A 109 -2.75 7.48 22.85
C THR A 109 -4.27 7.31 22.76
N GLY A 110 -4.75 6.09 22.52
CA GLY A 110 -6.15 5.78 22.25
C GLY A 110 -6.63 6.26 20.88
N LEU A 111 -5.71 6.57 19.96
CA LEU A 111 -6.04 7.12 18.64
C LEU A 111 -6.14 6.01 17.58
N ARG A 112 -7.23 6.06 16.80
CA ARG A 112 -7.32 5.37 15.51
C ARG A 112 -6.67 6.22 14.42
N VAL A 113 -5.88 5.60 13.56
CA VAL A 113 -5.18 6.24 12.43
C VAL A 113 -5.40 5.39 11.19
N PHE A 114 -6.00 5.96 10.15
CA PHE A 114 -6.28 5.29 8.89
C PHE A 114 -5.79 6.16 7.72
N GLU A 115 -5.70 5.56 6.53
CA GLU A 115 -4.93 6.06 5.38
C GLU A 115 -3.41 5.93 5.57
N SER A 116 -2.75 5.22 4.65
CA SER A 116 -1.34 4.87 4.77
C SER A 116 -0.39 6.07 4.97
N ALA A 117 -0.60 7.18 4.25
CA ALA A 117 0.20 8.40 4.46
C ALA A 117 -0.03 9.02 5.83
N SER A 118 -1.27 9.04 6.31
CA SER A 118 -1.59 9.58 7.64
C SER A 118 -0.94 8.74 8.73
N ILE A 119 -0.89 7.42 8.57
CA ILE A 119 -0.18 6.52 9.49
C ILE A 119 1.33 6.82 9.47
N LEU A 120 1.94 6.99 8.30
CA LEU A 120 3.38 7.30 8.21
C LEU A 120 3.72 8.67 8.82
N MET A 121 2.89 9.69 8.58
CA MET A 121 3.05 11.01 9.21
C MET A 121 2.89 10.91 10.73
N TYR A 122 1.87 10.20 11.21
CA TYR A 122 1.65 9.97 12.64
C TYR A 122 2.85 9.29 13.31
N LEU A 123 3.35 8.21 12.70
CA LEU A 123 4.51 7.49 13.24
C LEU A 123 5.77 8.36 13.23
N ALA A 124 6.02 9.09 12.13
CA ALA A 124 7.15 10.02 12.07
C ALA A 124 7.08 11.05 13.21
N GLU A 125 5.92 11.69 13.42
CA GLU A 125 5.72 12.69 14.47
C GLU A 125 5.77 12.09 15.89
N LYS A 126 5.22 10.89 16.10
CA LYS A 126 5.27 10.16 17.39
C LYS A 126 6.71 9.84 17.80
N PHE A 127 7.59 9.55 16.84
CA PHE A 127 8.99 9.21 17.07
C PHE A 127 9.92 10.36 16.64
N ASP A 128 9.71 11.54 17.22
CA ASP A 128 10.62 12.70 17.12
C ASP A 128 10.90 13.20 15.68
N ASN A 129 9.89 13.15 14.81
CA ASN A 129 9.99 13.49 13.38
C ASN A 129 11.00 12.60 12.62
N THR A 130 11.22 11.37 13.06
CA THR A 130 12.08 10.41 12.35
C THR A 130 11.52 10.16 10.94
N PHE A 131 12.40 10.23 9.93
CA PHE A 131 12.07 10.17 8.50
C PHE A 131 11.22 11.32 7.95
N LEU A 132 10.99 12.39 8.72
CA LEU A 132 10.24 13.57 8.28
C LEU A 132 11.02 14.84 8.67
N PRO A 133 11.59 15.58 7.70
CA PRO A 133 12.31 16.80 8.03
C PRO A 133 11.47 17.81 8.83
N THR A 134 12.12 18.56 9.72
CA THR A 134 11.49 19.61 10.54
C THR A 134 11.73 21.01 10.00
N GLU A 135 12.81 21.22 9.26
CA GLU A 135 13.07 22.47 8.53
C GLU A 135 12.00 22.66 7.45
N LEU A 136 11.40 23.86 7.39
CA LEU A 136 10.20 24.13 6.61
C LEU A 136 10.34 23.76 5.13
N LYS A 137 11.45 24.13 4.49
CA LYS A 137 11.67 23.86 3.06
C LYS A 137 11.77 22.36 2.79
N ALA A 138 12.62 21.65 3.52
CA ALA A 138 12.79 20.20 3.38
C ALA A 138 11.51 19.44 3.74
N ARG A 139 10.79 19.88 4.79
CA ARG A 139 9.50 19.30 5.19
C ARG A 139 8.46 19.46 4.10
N THR A 140 8.38 20.66 3.52
CA THR A 140 7.44 20.94 2.42
C THR A 140 7.71 20.04 1.23
N GLU A 141 8.98 19.86 0.85
CA GLU A 141 9.32 18.97 -0.27
C GLU A 141 8.97 17.51 0.01
N CYS A 142 9.25 17.01 1.22
CA CYS A 142 8.81 15.69 1.63
C CYS A 142 7.28 15.53 1.54
N LEU A 143 6.52 16.53 1.99
CA LEU A 143 5.06 16.49 1.95
C LEU A 143 4.53 16.60 0.52
N ASN A 144 5.15 17.37 -0.37
CA ASN A 144 4.80 17.45 -1.79
C ASN A 144 4.79 16.05 -2.42
N TRP A 145 5.86 15.28 -2.23
CA TRP A 145 5.97 13.92 -2.77
C TRP A 145 5.06 12.92 -2.06
N LEU A 146 4.88 13.06 -0.75
CA LEU A 146 3.95 12.22 0.01
C LEU A 146 2.51 12.39 -0.50
N PHE A 147 2.05 13.63 -0.70
CA PHE A 147 0.71 13.91 -1.23
C PHE A 147 0.59 13.61 -2.74
N TRP A 148 1.65 13.84 -3.52
CA TRP A 148 1.71 13.41 -4.92
C TRP A 148 1.42 11.92 -5.05
N LEU A 149 2.01 11.08 -4.19
CA LEU A 149 1.76 9.64 -4.19
C LEU A 149 0.29 9.33 -3.90
N GLN A 150 -0.31 9.96 -2.89
CA GLN A 150 -1.72 9.72 -2.56
C GLN A 150 -2.67 10.13 -3.69
N GLY A 151 -2.31 11.16 -4.46
CA GLY A 151 -3.04 11.55 -5.67
C GLY A 151 -2.75 10.69 -6.90
N SER A 152 -1.58 10.04 -6.99
CA SER A 152 -1.12 9.30 -8.18
C SER A 152 -1.45 7.81 -8.12
N ALA A 153 -1.30 7.16 -6.97
CA ALA A 153 -1.55 5.73 -6.78
C ALA A 153 -2.96 5.27 -7.20
N PRO A 154 -4.05 6.05 -7.03
CA PRO A 154 -5.37 5.68 -7.55
C PRO A 154 -5.40 5.50 -9.07
N TYR A 155 -4.61 6.26 -9.85
CA TYR A 155 -4.50 6.07 -11.30
C TYR A 155 -3.75 4.79 -11.66
N LEU A 156 -2.69 4.46 -10.92
CA LEU A 156 -1.91 3.23 -11.14
C LEU A 156 -2.71 1.98 -10.72
N GLY A 157 -3.31 1.97 -9.53
CA GLY A 157 -4.05 0.82 -9.01
C GLY A 157 -5.49 0.72 -9.52
N GLY A 158 -6.30 1.72 -9.18
CA GLY A 158 -7.74 1.76 -9.50
C GLY A 158 -8.04 2.09 -10.96
N GLY A 159 -7.10 2.71 -11.67
CA GLY A 159 -7.14 2.89 -13.12
C GLY A 159 -6.43 1.74 -13.83
N PHE A 160 -5.11 1.87 -14.02
CA PHE A 160 -4.32 0.96 -14.84
C PHE A 160 -4.46 -0.49 -14.40
N GLY A 161 -4.16 -0.80 -13.14
CA GLY A 161 -4.26 -2.16 -12.59
C GLY A 161 -5.66 -2.76 -12.76
N HIS A 162 -6.72 -1.99 -12.50
CA HIS A 162 -8.09 -2.46 -12.70
C HIS A 162 -8.37 -2.80 -14.17
N PHE A 163 -8.23 -1.84 -15.08
CA PHE A 163 -8.59 -2.03 -16.49
C PHE A 163 -7.64 -2.99 -17.23
N TYR A 164 -6.37 -3.06 -16.82
CA TYR A 164 -5.37 -3.94 -17.42
C TYR A 164 -5.42 -5.37 -16.87
N ALA A 165 -5.61 -5.59 -15.57
CA ALA A 165 -5.52 -6.93 -14.97
C ALA A 165 -6.84 -7.52 -14.49
N TYR A 166 -7.71 -6.73 -13.87
CA TYR A 166 -8.86 -7.26 -13.11
C TYR A 166 -10.22 -7.14 -13.81
N ALA A 167 -10.36 -6.19 -14.75
CA ALA A 167 -11.60 -6.02 -15.50
C ALA A 167 -11.93 -7.29 -16.30
N PRO A 168 -13.20 -7.74 -16.33
CA PRO A 168 -13.59 -9.01 -16.95
C PRO A 168 -13.41 -9.03 -18.48
N PHE A 169 -13.28 -7.86 -19.10
CA PHE A 169 -12.98 -7.71 -20.53
C PHE A 169 -12.04 -6.52 -20.76
N LYS A 170 -11.25 -6.59 -21.84
CA LYS A 170 -10.30 -5.52 -22.18
C LYS A 170 -11.01 -4.38 -22.89
N GLN A 171 -10.76 -3.17 -22.41
CA GLN A 171 -11.34 -1.94 -22.95
C GLN A 171 -10.19 -1.04 -23.38
N GLU A 172 -10.02 -0.85 -24.69
CA GLU A 172 -8.88 -0.13 -25.25
C GLU A 172 -8.76 1.30 -24.70
N TYR A 173 -9.87 2.05 -24.68
CA TYR A 173 -9.86 3.45 -24.23
C TYR A 173 -9.36 3.64 -22.78
N PRO A 174 -9.95 2.99 -21.75
CA PRO A 174 -9.46 3.17 -20.38
C PRO A 174 -8.07 2.55 -20.19
N ILE A 175 -7.72 1.44 -20.85
CA ILE A 175 -6.36 0.88 -20.79
C ILE A 175 -5.35 1.91 -21.31
N ASN A 176 -5.56 2.46 -22.50
CA ASN A 176 -4.66 3.46 -23.08
C ASN A 176 -4.56 4.71 -22.20
N ARG A 177 -5.69 5.20 -21.67
CA ARG A 177 -5.73 6.36 -20.77
C ARG A 177 -4.86 6.14 -19.53
N PHE A 178 -5.03 5.03 -18.83
CA PHE A 178 -4.36 4.82 -17.55
C PHE A 178 -2.93 4.27 -17.72
N ALA A 179 -2.62 3.59 -18.83
CA ALA A 179 -1.25 3.24 -19.20
C ALA A 179 -0.44 4.50 -19.49
N MET A 180 -1.00 5.45 -20.26
CA MET A 180 -0.37 6.74 -20.54
C MET A 180 -0.08 7.52 -19.25
N GLU A 181 -1.05 7.62 -18.35
CA GLU A 181 -0.85 8.30 -17.06
C GLU A 181 0.17 7.56 -16.17
N THR A 182 0.14 6.23 -16.14
CA THR A 182 1.13 5.44 -15.38
C THR A 182 2.55 5.67 -15.90
N LYS A 183 2.76 5.65 -17.23
CA LYS A 183 4.05 5.97 -17.85
C LYS A 183 4.48 7.41 -17.58
N ARG A 184 3.54 8.36 -17.56
CA ARG A 184 3.83 9.76 -17.19
C ARG A 184 4.26 9.88 -15.73
N GLN A 185 3.63 9.15 -14.81
CA GLN A 185 4.02 9.12 -13.40
C GLN A 185 5.42 8.52 -13.21
N LEU A 186 5.72 7.43 -13.93
CA LEU A 186 7.08 6.86 -13.97
C LEU A 186 8.10 7.85 -14.55
N ASP A 187 7.77 8.57 -15.62
CA ASP A 187 8.66 9.60 -16.21
C ASP A 187 8.91 10.78 -15.25
N VAL A 188 7.88 11.22 -14.50
CA VAL A 188 8.05 12.25 -13.45
C VAL A 188 9.05 11.78 -12.40
N LEU A 189 8.90 10.55 -11.89
CA LEU A 189 9.82 9.99 -10.91
C LEU A 189 11.22 9.83 -11.50
N ASP A 190 11.35 9.31 -12.72
CA ASP A 190 12.64 9.04 -13.34
C ASP A 190 13.45 10.32 -13.55
N ARG A 191 12.79 11.38 -14.05
CA ARG A 191 13.41 12.70 -14.23
C ARG A 191 13.83 13.30 -12.90
N HIS A 192 12.97 13.22 -11.89
CA HIS A 192 13.29 13.75 -10.56
C HIS A 192 14.49 13.02 -9.93
N LEU A 193 14.47 11.69 -9.99
CA LEU A 193 15.51 10.81 -9.46
C LEU A 193 16.79 10.80 -10.32
N ALA A 194 16.82 11.49 -11.46
CA ALA A 194 18.08 11.72 -12.18
C ALA A 194 18.97 12.72 -11.42
N ASP A 195 18.36 13.71 -10.77
CA ASP A 195 19.06 14.81 -10.09
C ASP A 195 19.09 14.66 -8.56
N HIS A 196 18.33 13.71 -8.00
CA HIS A 196 18.21 13.50 -6.56
C HIS A 196 18.47 12.04 -6.17
N GLU A 197 18.98 11.82 -4.95
CA GLU A 197 19.16 10.46 -4.43
C GLU A 197 17.83 9.83 -4.02
N TYR A 198 16.98 10.61 -3.35
CA TYR A 198 15.65 10.26 -2.86
C TYR A 198 14.63 11.33 -3.28
N LEU A 199 13.34 11.08 -3.02
CA LEU A 199 12.28 11.99 -3.47
C LEU A 199 12.36 13.35 -2.79
N ALA A 200 12.68 13.41 -1.49
CA ALA A 200 12.74 14.66 -0.74
C ALA A 200 14.14 15.32 -0.71
N GLY A 201 15.07 14.87 -1.57
CA GLY A 201 16.46 15.34 -1.62
C GLY A 201 17.47 14.21 -1.38
N ASP A 202 18.45 14.45 -0.52
CA ASP A 202 19.58 13.52 -0.31
C ASP A 202 19.34 12.50 0.81
N THR A 203 18.20 12.55 1.49
CA THR A 203 17.89 11.67 2.61
C THR A 203 16.61 10.86 2.38
N TYR A 204 16.61 9.63 2.88
CA TYR A 204 15.46 8.75 2.86
C TYR A 204 14.37 9.24 3.82
N THR A 205 13.14 9.39 3.32
CA THR A 205 12.02 9.94 4.09
C THR A 205 10.75 9.11 3.94
N ILE A 206 9.70 9.49 4.67
CA ILE A 206 8.36 8.92 4.48
C ILE A 206 7.81 9.13 3.05
N ALA A 207 8.31 10.12 2.29
CA ALA A 207 7.95 10.29 0.88
C ALA A 207 8.38 9.09 0.02
N ASP A 208 9.59 8.57 0.27
CA ASP A 208 10.10 7.39 -0.39
C ASP A 208 9.32 6.14 0.06
N MET A 209 9.05 6.01 1.35
CA MET A 209 8.30 4.88 1.93
C MET A 209 6.88 4.77 1.39
N VAL A 210 6.17 5.89 1.18
CA VAL A 210 4.83 5.83 0.57
C VAL A 210 4.89 5.47 -0.92
N THR A 211 5.97 5.81 -1.62
CA THR A 211 6.07 5.69 -3.07
C THR A 211 6.63 4.34 -3.51
N TRP A 212 7.62 3.83 -2.79
CA TRP A 212 8.41 2.66 -3.19
C TRP A 212 7.60 1.38 -3.33
N PRO A 213 6.65 1.03 -2.45
CA PRO A 213 5.84 -0.17 -2.61
C PRO A 213 5.00 -0.19 -3.91
N TRP A 214 4.65 0.98 -4.45
CA TRP A 214 3.90 1.11 -5.70
C TRP A 214 4.82 1.14 -6.92
N TYR A 215 5.74 2.10 -6.96
CA TYR A 215 6.55 2.36 -8.15
C TYR A 215 7.81 1.51 -8.21
N GLY A 216 8.38 1.11 -7.07
CA GLY A 216 9.47 0.14 -7.02
C GLY A 216 9.02 -1.24 -7.52
N ARG A 217 7.87 -1.74 -7.02
CA ARG A 217 7.26 -2.98 -7.54
C ARG A 217 6.97 -2.90 -9.05
N THR A 218 6.50 -1.75 -9.52
CA THR A 218 6.25 -1.52 -10.95
C THR A 218 7.55 -1.51 -11.76
N ALA A 219 8.61 -0.86 -11.27
CA ALA A 219 9.93 -0.84 -11.91
C ALA A 219 10.58 -2.24 -12.00
N ARG A 220 10.28 -3.13 -11.05
CA ARG A 220 10.65 -4.55 -11.12
C ARG A 220 9.83 -5.37 -12.12
N GLY A 221 8.78 -4.79 -12.69
CA GLY A 221 7.84 -5.48 -13.59
C GLY A 221 6.84 -6.39 -12.87
N GLU A 222 6.78 -6.35 -11.54
CA GLU A 222 5.96 -7.24 -10.70
C GLU A 222 4.55 -6.70 -10.40
N SER A 223 4.23 -5.52 -10.90
CA SER A 223 2.88 -4.94 -10.82
C SER A 223 2.06 -5.42 -12.01
N TYR A 224 1.02 -6.22 -11.75
CA TYR A 224 0.01 -6.61 -12.75
C TYR A 224 0.56 -7.35 -13.98
N ASP A 225 1.73 -7.97 -13.87
CA ASP A 225 2.47 -8.57 -15.00
C ASP A 225 2.60 -7.61 -16.20
N ALA A 226 2.77 -6.32 -15.91
CA ALA A 226 2.73 -5.23 -16.89
C ALA A 226 4.10 -4.62 -17.22
N GLY A 227 5.20 -5.21 -16.76
CA GLY A 227 6.54 -4.65 -16.93
C GLY A 227 6.92 -4.39 -18.39
N GLU A 228 6.67 -5.35 -19.27
CA GLU A 228 6.90 -5.20 -20.71
C GLU A 228 5.96 -4.16 -21.32
N PHE A 229 4.66 -4.26 -21.01
CA PHE A 229 3.62 -3.36 -21.53
C PHE A 229 3.87 -1.89 -21.20
N LEU A 230 4.38 -1.60 -19.99
CA LEU A 230 4.72 -0.25 -19.55
C LEU A 230 6.16 0.16 -19.95
N SER A 231 6.94 -0.74 -20.54
CA SER A 231 8.36 -0.53 -20.89
C SER A 231 9.20 -0.10 -19.68
N VAL A 232 9.02 -0.76 -18.54
CA VAL A 232 9.57 -0.26 -17.27
C VAL A 232 11.10 -0.22 -17.23
N HIS A 233 11.77 -0.97 -18.11
CA HIS A 233 13.23 -0.98 -18.26
C HIS A 233 13.81 0.36 -18.74
N GLU A 234 12.99 1.26 -19.28
CA GLU A 234 13.41 2.60 -19.73
C GLU A 234 13.65 3.57 -18.55
N TYR A 235 13.04 3.32 -17.38
CA TYR A 235 13.10 4.21 -16.21
C TYR A 235 14.29 3.86 -15.30
N THR A 236 15.50 4.10 -15.80
CA THR A 236 16.76 3.67 -15.15
C THR A 236 16.98 4.28 -13.77
N ASN A 237 16.52 5.52 -13.54
CA ASN A 237 16.69 6.19 -12.26
C ASN A 237 15.70 5.66 -11.22
N VAL A 238 14.48 5.34 -11.63
CA VAL A 238 13.50 4.65 -10.77
C VAL A 238 14.03 3.26 -10.39
N ILE A 239 14.61 2.51 -11.34
CA ILE A 239 15.22 1.20 -11.07
C ILE A 239 16.40 1.32 -10.08
N ARG A 240 17.23 2.36 -10.22
CA ARG A 240 18.34 2.62 -9.28
C ARG A 240 17.82 2.86 -7.87
N TRP A 241 16.85 3.76 -7.72
CA TRP A 241 16.22 4.10 -6.45
C TRP A 241 15.48 2.90 -5.84
N GLU A 242 14.81 2.10 -6.67
CA GLU A 242 14.15 0.88 -6.27
C GLU A 242 15.11 -0.10 -5.61
N LYS A 243 16.23 -0.41 -6.26
CA LYS A 243 17.25 -1.34 -5.74
C LYS A 243 17.89 -0.83 -4.47
N GLN A 244 18.16 0.47 -4.41
CA GLN A 244 18.77 1.12 -3.25
C GLN A 244 17.88 0.97 -2.00
N ILE A 245 16.58 1.26 -2.12
CA ILE A 245 15.63 1.10 -1.00
C ILE A 245 15.35 -0.37 -0.72
N GLY A 246 15.21 -1.21 -1.74
CA GLY A 246 14.96 -2.65 -1.59
C GLY A 246 16.08 -3.42 -0.90
N ALA A 247 17.31 -2.87 -0.89
CA ALA A 247 18.45 -3.43 -0.17
C ALA A 247 18.41 -3.16 1.35
N ARG A 248 17.51 -2.31 1.84
CA ARG A 248 17.42 -1.97 3.27
C ARG A 248 16.84 -3.17 4.04
N PRO A 249 17.48 -3.63 5.14
CA PRO A 249 16.98 -4.77 5.90
C PRO A 249 15.55 -4.60 6.45
N ALA A 250 15.22 -3.38 6.90
CA ALA A 250 13.87 -3.07 7.37
C ALA A 250 12.82 -3.13 6.26
N VAL A 251 13.17 -2.72 5.03
CA VAL A 251 12.30 -2.87 3.86
C VAL A 251 12.06 -4.35 3.56
N GLN A 252 13.12 -5.17 3.57
CA GLN A 252 13.03 -6.61 3.33
C GLN A 252 12.13 -7.31 4.36
N ARG A 253 12.22 -6.95 5.64
CA ARG A 253 11.29 -7.46 6.67
C ARG A 253 9.88 -6.95 6.46
N GLY A 254 9.72 -5.63 6.29
CA GLY A 254 8.41 -4.99 6.16
C GLY A 254 7.55 -5.54 5.01
N VAL A 255 8.16 -5.89 3.87
CA VAL A 255 7.42 -6.45 2.72
C VAL A 255 6.89 -7.87 2.95
N MET A 256 7.38 -8.60 3.96
CA MET A 256 6.94 -9.96 4.30
C MET A 256 5.66 -9.95 5.14
N VAL A 257 5.45 -8.91 5.94
CA VAL A 257 4.37 -8.82 6.93
C VAL A 257 2.99 -8.69 6.24
N ASN A 258 2.03 -9.49 6.70
CA ASN A 258 0.71 -9.69 6.11
C ASN A 258 0.69 -10.14 4.65
N ARG A 259 1.77 -10.78 4.19
CA ARG A 259 1.89 -11.25 2.80
C ARG A 259 1.40 -12.68 2.68
N THR A 260 0.43 -12.88 1.79
CA THR A 260 -0.27 -14.18 1.56
C THR A 260 -0.05 -14.72 0.14
N SER A 261 0.95 -14.21 -0.58
CA SER A 261 1.25 -14.63 -1.96
C SER A 261 2.72 -14.48 -2.31
N GLY A 262 3.17 -15.24 -3.31
CA GLY A 262 4.58 -15.34 -3.72
C GLY A 262 5.30 -16.50 -3.02
N PRO A 263 6.63 -16.51 -3.01
CA PRO A 263 7.43 -17.53 -2.29
C PRO A 263 7.08 -17.58 -0.80
N LEU A 264 6.94 -18.78 -0.22
CA LEU A 264 6.49 -18.99 1.17
C LEU A 264 7.47 -18.44 2.22
N ASP A 265 8.76 -18.42 1.91
CA ASP A 265 9.83 -17.86 2.76
C ASP A 265 9.74 -16.33 2.86
N GLY A 266 9.11 -15.68 1.89
CA GLY A 266 8.80 -14.26 1.90
C GLY A 266 7.44 -13.90 2.51
N GLN A 267 6.69 -14.87 3.04
CA GLN A 267 5.34 -14.67 3.57
C GLN A 267 5.34 -14.77 5.09
N LEU A 268 4.94 -13.69 5.77
CA LEU A 268 4.63 -13.68 7.19
C LEU A 268 3.19 -13.18 7.36
N HIS A 269 2.24 -14.08 7.60
CA HIS A 269 0.81 -13.73 7.63
C HIS A 269 0.47 -12.71 8.72
N GLU A 270 1.07 -12.84 9.90
CA GLU A 270 0.91 -11.90 11.01
C GLU A 270 2.25 -11.73 11.73
N ARG A 271 2.46 -10.56 12.34
CA ARG A 271 3.65 -10.25 13.13
C ARG A 271 3.21 -9.87 14.53
N HIS A 272 3.70 -10.58 15.53
CA HIS A 272 3.45 -10.39 16.97
C HIS A 272 4.74 -10.32 17.79
N ASP A 273 5.89 -10.62 17.18
CA ASP A 273 7.20 -10.51 17.78
C ASP A 273 8.29 -10.43 16.70
N ALA A 274 9.46 -9.87 17.01
CA ALA A 274 10.57 -9.83 16.07
C ALA A 274 11.07 -11.24 15.69
N SER A 275 10.93 -12.21 16.61
CA SER A 275 11.29 -13.61 16.38
C SER A 275 10.39 -14.35 15.36
N ASP A 276 9.29 -13.73 14.93
CA ASP A 276 8.36 -14.33 13.97
C ASP A 276 8.99 -14.46 12.57
N PHE A 277 9.90 -13.55 12.17
CA PHE A 277 10.62 -13.69 10.90
C PHE A 277 11.47 -14.98 10.86
N ASP A 278 11.99 -15.41 12.00
CA ASP A 278 12.82 -16.60 12.12
C ASP A 278 12.00 -17.88 12.30
N THR A 279 10.75 -17.79 12.75
CA THR A 279 9.99 -18.97 13.21
C THR A 279 8.59 -19.14 12.63
N LYS A 280 8.00 -18.11 12.02
CA LYS A 280 6.58 -18.04 11.61
C LYS A 280 6.34 -17.68 10.14
N THR A 281 7.39 -17.59 9.32
CA THR A 281 7.20 -17.51 7.87
C THR A 281 6.54 -18.78 7.32
N GLN A 282 5.80 -18.67 6.21
CA GLN A 282 4.93 -19.76 5.75
C GLN A 282 5.69 -20.99 5.25
N ASP A 283 6.97 -20.87 4.90
CA ASP A 283 7.84 -22.02 4.64
C ASP A 283 8.11 -22.87 5.91
N LYS A 284 8.04 -22.25 7.09
CA LYS A 284 8.30 -22.89 8.38
C LYS A 284 7.05 -23.49 9.02
N ILE A 285 5.89 -22.84 8.86
CA ILE A 285 4.64 -23.25 9.52
C ILE A 285 3.57 -23.81 8.55
N GLY A 286 3.78 -23.67 7.24
CA GLY A 286 2.82 -24.07 6.21
C GLY A 286 1.62 -23.11 6.11
N GLU A 287 0.85 -23.22 5.02
CA GLU A 287 -0.23 -22.29 4.65
C GLU A 287 -1.43 -22.23 5.61
N LYS A 288 -1.45 -23.06 6.66
CA LYS A 288 -2.57 -23.12 7.62
C LYS A 288 -2.28 -22.26 8.85
N ALA A 289 -2.58 -20.98 8.74
CA ALA A 289 -2.97 -20.10 9.86
C ALA A 289 -4.03 -19.11 9.35
#